data_AF-A0A0E0K7Y3-F1
#
_entry.id   AF-A0A0E0K7Y3-F1
#
_cell.length_a   1.000
_cell.length_b   1.000
_cell.length_c   1.000
_cell.angle_alpha   90.00
_cell.angle_beta   90.00
_cell.angle_gamma   90.00
#
_symmetry.space_group_name_H-M   'P 1'
#
loop_
_entity.id
_entity.type
_entity.pdbx_description
1 polymer ?
#
loop_
_entity_poly.entity_id
_entity_poly.type
_entity_poly.pdbx_seq_one_letter_code
_entity_poly.pdbx_strand_id
1 'polypeptide(L)'
;MASESECVAVAELPRVHLHLHPDGTEPLAHIAVDYCPEACHHASEDGEIHVTYDDRGGSRWRSRCRFLPGGAVAATIRAPAGDTAGLNYNLYLSSLEGSRDMDEIDFEFLGHDKCAVQTNFHVAGGGGREQIHVLPFDSSDGFHHYAIAWGADAIEWRIDGELIRREERLAGEPWPEKPMFLYASVWDASHINDGKWTGTYHGRDAPYVCSYRDIRVPLALSLEDEEDPYQCACAEDASAATAAADAEEQVDAGDAPAATAATDAAEQVDAGDVPAAAAAADAVEEMDAGAGKD
;
A
#
# COMPACT_ATOMS: atom_id res chain seq x y z
N MET A 1 39.00 15.71 -41.53
CA MET A 1 39.28 14.83 -40.37
C MET A 1 38.62 15.47 -39.17
N ALA A 2 37.39 15.07 -38.85
CA ALA A 2 36.71 15.46 -37.63
C ALA A 2 36.79 14.27 -36.66
N SER A 3 37.20 14.57 -35.44
CA SER A 3 37.44 13.64 -34.35
C SER A 3 36.11 13.18 -33.76
N GLU A 4 35.81 11.88 -33.84
CA GLU A 4 34.78 11.26 -33.01
C GLU A 4 35.43 10.87 -31.68
N SER A 5 35.02 11.53 -30.61
CA SER A 5 35.38 11.17 -29.24
C SER A 5 34.19 10.40 -28.68
N GLU A 6 34.26 9.07 -28.71
CA GLU A 6 33.30 8.21 -28.02
C GLU A 6 33.45 8.42 -26.50
N CYS A 7 32.46 9.07 -25.90
CA CYS A 7 32.27 9.03 -24.45
C CYS A 7 31.72 7.65 -24.08
N VAL A 8 32.59 6.81 -23.52
CA VAL A 8 32.19 5.58 -22.84
C VAL A 8 31.31 5.98 -21.66
N ALA A 9 30.02 5.64 -21.73
CA ALA A 9 29.10 5.77 -20.61
C ALA A 9 29.55 4.81 -19.51
N VAL A 10 30.11 5.37 -18.43
CA VAL A 10 30.32 4.63 -17.19
C VAL A 10 28.95 4.48 -16.56
N ALA A 11 28.45 3.24 -16.42
CA ALA A 11 27.24 2.97 -15.67
C ALA A 11 27.46 3.47 -14.23
N GLU A 12 26.76 4.54 -13.84
CA GLU A 12 26.71 4.97 -12.44
C GLU A 12 26.00 3.86 -11.66
N LEU A 13 26.69 3.28 -10.66
CA LEU A 13 26.05 2.46 -9.64
C LEU A 13 24.93 3.29 -9.00
N PRO A 14 23.75 2.71 -8.70
CA PRO A 14 22.65 3.46 -8.11
C PRO A 14 23.17 4.16 -6.84
N ARG A 15 23.03 5.49 -6.80
CA ARG A 15 23.38 6.28 -5.63
C ARG A 15 22.46 5.82 -4.51
N VAL A 16 22.95 4.96 -3.62
CA VAL A 16 22.27 4.66 -2.37
C VAL A 16 22.24 5.97 -1.59
N HIS A 17 21.05 6.53 -1.40
CA HIS A 17 20.85 7.77 -0.67
C HIS A 17 20.98 7.51 0.83
N LEU A 18 22.15 7.02 1.28
CA LEU A 18 22.45 6.72 2.68
C LEU A 18 22.15 7.89 3.63
N HIS A 19 22.20 9.13 3.12
CA HIS A 19 21.86 10.34 3.89
C HIS A 19 20.35 10.51 4.17
N LEU A 20 19.50 9.75 3.48
CA LEU A 20 18.04 9.75 3.68
C LEU A 20 17.60 8.65 4.64
N HIS A 21 18.49 7.70 4.99
CA HIS A 21 18.18 6.64 5.93
C HIS A 21 17.91 7.24 7.31
N PRO A 22 16.73 6.99 7.91
CA PRO A 22 16.49 7.43 9.27
C PRO A 22 17.48 6.77 10.24
N ASP A 23 17.95 7.53 11.22
CA ASP A 23 18.83 7.03 12.27
C ASP A 23 18.17 5.87 13.02
N GLY A 24 18.99 4.90 13.45
CA GLY A 24 18.50 3.76 14.23
C GLY A 24 17.67 2.76 13.43
N THR A 25 17.84 2.69 12.11
CA THR A 25 17.19 1.70 11.23
C THR A 25 18.16 0.69 10.65
N GLU A 26 17.64 -0.46 10.23
CA GLU A 26 18.33 -1.51 9.48
C GLU A 26 17.56 -1.91 8.21
N PRO A 27 18.22 -2.51 7.19
CA PRO A 27 17.51 -3.05 6.03
C PRO A 27 16.51 -4.14 6.42
N LEU A 28 15.32 -4.14 5.81
CA LEU A 28 14.36 -5.24 5.97
C LEU A 28 14.85 -6.49 5.22
N ALA A 29 15.29 -7.51 5.95
CA ALA A 29 15.85 -8.72 5.35
C ALA A 29 14.81 -9.74 4.86
N HIS A 30 13.65 -9.82 5.54
CA HIS A 30 12.65 -10.84 5.29
C HIS A 30 11.25 -10.27 5.31
N ILE A 31 10.45 -10.72 4.34
CA ILE A 31 9.04 -10.36 4.20
C ILE A 31 8.15 -11.59 4.33
N ALA A 32 6.86 -11.34 4.55
CA ALA A 32 5.76 -12.26 4.25
C ALA A 32 4.90 -11.64 3.13
N VAL A 33 4.23 -12.48 2.35
CA VAL A 33 3.26 -12.05 1.33
C VAL A 33 1.90 -12.61 1.74
N ASP A 34 0.92 -11.73 1.92
CA ASP A 34 -0.36 -12.10 2.52
C ASP A 34 -1.31 -12.79 1.52
N TYR A 35 -1.25 -12.40 0.23
CA TYR A 35 -2.09 -12.96 -0.83
C TYR A 35 -1.46 -12.76 -2.22
N CYS A 36 -1.89 -13.58 -3.20
CA CYS A 36 -1.43 -13.56 -4.60
C CYS A 36 0.11 -13.44 -4.72
N PRO A 37 0.89 -14.39 -4.19
CA PRO A 37 2.35 -14.32 -4.20
C PRO A 37 2.95 -14.24 -5.61
N GLU A 38 2.26 -14.75 -6.62
CA GLU A 38 2.62 -14.62 -8.04
C GLU A 38 2.60 -13.18 -8.57
N ALA A 39 1.97 -12.26 -7.86
CA ALA A 39 1.97 -10.82 -8.16
C ALA A 39 2.92 -10.02 -7.26
N CYS A 40 3.71 -10.68 -6.40
CA CYS A 40 4.75 -10.06 -5.58
C CYS A 40 6.11 -10.72 -5.85
N HIS A 41 6.98 -10.02 -6.58
CA HIS A 41 8.31 -10.51 -6.91
C HIS A 41 9.37 -9.84 -6.04
N HIS A 42 10.06 -10.61 -5.20
CA HIS A 42 11.21 -10.13 -4.43
C HIS A 42 12.52 -10.42 -5.19
N ALA A 43 13.02 -9.42 -5.91
CA ALA A 43 14.29 -9.46 -6.62
C ALA A 43 15.46 -9.26 -5.64
N SER A 44 15.78 -10.32 -4.88
CA SER A 44 16.77 -10.26 -3.79
C SER A 44 18.18 -9.81 -4.20
N GLU A 45 18.58 -10.02 -5.46
CA GLU A 45 19.89 -9.56 -5.98
C GLU A 45 19.97 -8.04 -6.11
N ASP A 46 18.85 -7.40 -6.45
CA ASP A 46 18.73 -5.95 -6.62
C ASP A 46 18.23 -5.25 -5.34
N GLY A 47 17.76 -6.03 -4.36
CA GLY A 47 17.13 -5.50 -3.14
C GLY A 47 15.80 -4.80 -3.41
N GLU A 48 15.10 -5.21 -4.48
CA GLU A 48 13.81 -4.62 -4.88
C GLU A 48 12.65 -5.61 -4.68
N ILE A 49 11.50 -5.10 -4.28
CA ILE A 49 10.22 -5.81 -4.24
C ILE A 49 9.29 -5.15 -5.25
N HIS A 50 8.68 -5.94 -6.11
CA HIS A 50 7.71 -5.46 -7.10
C HIS A 50 6.35 -6.05 -6.80
N VAL A 51 5.35 -5.17 -6.66
CA VAL A 51 3.94 -5.55 -6.53
C VAL A 51 3.23 -5.18 -7.83
N THR A 52 2.67 -6.20 -8.49
CA THR A 52 1.97 -6.06 -9.76
C THR A 52 0.47 -6.06 -9.53
N TYR A 53 -0.26 -5.18 -10.23
CA TYR A 53 -1.71 -5.23 -10.35
C TYR A 53 -2.10 -5.51 -11.81
N ASP A 54 -2.88 -6.57 -12.03
CA ASP A 54 -3.45 -6.95 -13.33
C ASP A 54 -4.74 -7.77 -13.15
N ASP A 55 -5.08 -8.66 -14.09
CA ASP A 55 -6.30 -9.48 -14.07
C ASP A 55 -6.37 -10.46 -12.88
N ARG A 56 -5.22 -10.72 -12.23
CA ARG A 56 -5.14 -11.51 -11.00
C ARG A 56 -5.55 -10.72 -9.76
N GLY A 57 -5.69 -9.40 -9.88
CA GLY A 57 -5.72 -8.47 -8.77
C GLY A 57 -4.31 -7.97 -8.42
N GLY A 58 -4.14 -7.53 -7.18
CA GLY A 58 -2.85 -7.08 -6.65
C GLY A 58 -2.22 -8.07 -5.68
N SER A 59 -1.26 -7.58 -4.90
CA SER A 59 -0.67 -8.33 -3.78
C SER A 59 -0.32 -7.38 -2.63
N ARG A 60 0.04 -7.95 -1.49
CA ARG A 60 0.52 -7.25 -0.30
C ARG A 60 1.67 -7.98 0.34
N TRP A 61 2.77 -7.28 0.56
CA TRP A 61 3.87 -7.76 1.39
C TRP A 61 3.89 -7.02 2.73
N ARG A 62 4.53 -7.66 3.72
CA ARG A 62 4.73 -7.08 5.05
C ARG A 62 6.04 -7.51 5.70
N SER A 63 6.46 -6.78 6.73
CA SER A 63 7.48 -7.24 7.66
C SER A 63 6.99 -8.49 8.42
N ARG A 64 7.94 -9.33 8.85
CA ARG A 64 7.63 -10.51 9.67
C ARG A 64 7.44 -10.19 11.15
N CYS A 65 7.96 -9.05 11.59
CA CYS A 65 7.87 -8.59 12.97
C CYS A 65 7.11 -7.27 13.03
N ARG A 66 6.44 -7.05 14.16
CA ARG A 66 5.89 -5.76 14.54
C ARG A 66 6.99 -4.90 15.18
N PHE A 67 6.84 -3.59 15.05
CA PHE A 67 7.70 -2.58 15.64
C PHE A 67 6.94 -1.76 16.66
N LEU A 68 7.66 -1.28 17.68
CA LEU A 68 7.13 -0.38 18.70
C LEU A 68 7.33 1.10 18.27
N PRO A 69 6.56 2.04 18.84
CA PRO A 69 6.84 3.47 18.67
C PRO A 69 8.24 3.83 19.18
N GLY A 70 8.85 4.83 18.58
CA GLY A 70 10.21 5.31 18.91
C GLY A 70 11.24 5.09 17.80
N GLY A 71 10.81 4.71 16.60
CA GLY A 71 11.67 4.52 15.43
C GLY A 71 11.02 5.05 14.15
N ALA A 72 11.65 4.73 13.02
CA ALA A 72 11.15 5.10 11.71
C ALA A 72 11.18 3.90 10.75
N VAL A 73 10.24 3.90 9.81
CA VAL A 73 10.27 3.05 8.62
C VAL A 73 10.48 3.92 7.39
N ALA A 74 11.12 3.36 6.37
CA ALA A 74 11.25 4.04 5.09
C ALA A 74 11.30 3.04 3.94
N ALA A 75 10.93 3.51 2.75
CA ALA A 75 11.18 2.81 1.50
C ALA A 75 11.40 3.82 0.37
N THR A 76 12.21 3.41 -0.60
CA THR A 76 12.33 4.12 -1.87
C THR A 76 11.35 3.50 -2.87
N ILE A 77 10.37 4.28 -3.33
CA ILE A 77 9.21 3.80 -4.09
C ILE A 77 9.21 4.42 -5.49
N ARG A 78 8.87 3.63 -6.50
CA ARG A 78 8.48 4.09 -7.84
C ARG A 78 7.08 3.56 -8.15
N ALA A 79 6.13 4.46 -8.37
CA ALA A 79 4.75 4.14 -8.70
C ALA A 79 4.62 3.46 -10.07
N PRO A 80 3.50 2.77 -10.35
CA PRO A 80 3.24 2.23 -11.68
C PRO A 80 3.18 3.32 -12.76
N ALA A 81 3.67 2.98 -13.96
CA ALA A 81 3.54 3.84 -15.14
C ALA A 81 2.12 3.73 -15.77
N GLY A 82 1.84 4.61 -16.73
CA GLY A 82 0.56 4.62 -17.46
C GLY A 82 -0.58 5.32 -16.71
N ASP A 83 -1.80 5.07 -17.17
CA ASP A 83 -3.06 5.48 -16.54
C ASP A 83 -3.40 4.57 -15.36
N THR A 84 -3.08 5.05 -14.16
CA THR A 84 -3.26 4.34 -12.88
C THR A 84 -4.60 4.65 -12.21
N ALA A 85 -5.52 5.38 -12.86
CA ALA A 85 -6.80 5.75 -12.25
C ALA A 85 -7.50 4.51 -11.66
N GLY A 86 -8.10 4.69 -10.48
CA GLY A 86 -8.75 3.64 -9.70
C GLY A 86 -7.84 2.89 -8.73
N LEU A 87 -6.53 2.80 -9.01
CA LEU A 87 -5.61 2.08 -8.13
C LEU A 87 -5.23 2.90 -6.90
N ASN A 88 -5.01 2.19 -5.79
CA ASN A 88 -4.26 2.67 -4.63
C ASN A 88 -2.99 1.80 -4.53
N TYR A 89 -1.85 2.47 -4.41
CA TYR A 89 -0.57 1.85 -4.05
C TYR A 89 -0.02 2.60 -2.85
N ASN A 90 0.63 1.89 -1.92
CA ASN A 90 0.85 2.43 -0.59
C ASN A 90 2.13 1.91 0.08
N LEU A 91 2.45 2.54 1.20
CA LEU A 91 3.40 2.10 2.23
C LEU A 91 2.82 2.54 3.58
N TYR A 92 2.62 1.61 4.51
CA TYR A 92 1.95 1.94 5.76
C TYR A 92 2.39 1.06 6.92
N LEU A 93 2.21 1.55 8.14
CA LEU A 93 2.31 0.76 9.36
C LEU A 93 0.91 0.37 9.79
N SER A 94 0.66 -0.89 10.16
CA SER A 94 -0.61 -1.29 10.77
C SER A 94 -0.40 -2.36 11.84
N SER A 95 -1.13 -2.24 12.95
CA SER A 95 -1.05 -3.20 14.06
C SER A 95 -1.52 -4.61 13.68
N LEU A 96 -2.57 -4.66 12.85
CA LEU A 96 -3.00 -5.84 12.12
C LEU A 96 -3.97 -5.39 11.02
N GLU A 97 -3.55 -5.57 9.78
CA GLU A 97 -4.37 -5.35 8.60
C GLU A 97 -5.70 -6.11 8.67
N GLY A 98 -6.80 -5.43 8.35
CA GLY A 98 -8.16 -5.97 8.41
C GLY A 98 -8.78 -6.02 9.81
N SER A 99 -8.04 -5.68 10.88
CA SER A 99 -8.63 -5.53 12.22
C SER A 99 -9.49 -4.28 12.30
N ARG A 100 -10.62 -4.35 13.01
CA ARG A 100 -11.53 -3.20 13.21
C ARG A 100 -11.03 -2.18 14.23
N ASP A 101 -10.06 -2.56 15.04
CA ASP A 101 -9.51 -1.75 16.12
C ASP A 101 -8.03 -1.42 15.89
N MET A 102 -7.55 -1.45 14.63
CA MET A 102 -6.14 -1.26 14.33
C MET A 102 -5.68 0.17 14.64
N ASP A 103 -4.44 0.29 15.10
CA ASP A 103 -3.64 1.50 14.90
C ASP A 103 -2.95 1.39 13.53
N GLU A 104 -2.85 2.51 12.81
CA GLU A 104 -2.32 2.55 11.44
C GLU A 104 -1.75 3.94 11.08
N ILE A 105 -0.74 4.01 10.21
CA ILE A 105 -0.09 5.25 9.75
C ILE A 105 0.32 5.10 8.27
N ASP A 106 -0.13 6.02 7.42
CA ASP A 106 -0.21 5.76 5.97
C ASP A 106 0.54 6.75 5.10
N PHE A 107 1.12 6.22 4.02
CA PHE A 107 1.24 6.88 2.72
C PHE A 107 0.39 6.14 1.69
N GLU A 108 -0.52 6.85 1.03
CA GLU A 108 -1.41 6.30 0.01
C GLU A 108 -1.38 7.16 -1.24
N PHE A 109 -1.01 6.57 -2.36
CA PHE A 109 -1.04 7.25 -3.65
C PHE A 109 -2.38 6.99 -4.32
N LEU A 110 -3.03 8.06 -4.77
CA LEU A 110 -4.35 8.00 -5.38
C LEU A 110 -4.17 7.97 -6.89
N GLY A 111 -4.43 6.84 -7.52
CA GLY A 111 -3.98 6.56 -8.90
C GLY A 111 -4.50 7.51 -9.99
N HIS A 112 -5.49 8.35 -9.73
CA HIS A 112 -5.93 9.40 -10.65
C HIS A 112 -4.99 10.62 -10.69
N ASP A 113 -4.15 10.83 -9.67
CA ASP A 113 -3.19 11.93 -9.58
C ASP A 113 -1.84 11.44 -9.01
N LYS A 114 -0.92 11.11 -9.90
CA LYS A 114 0.44 10.65 -9.55
C LYS A 114 1.35 11.76 -9.03
N CYS A 115 0.89 13.02 -9.07
CA CYS A 115 1.57 14.18 -8.50
C CYS A 115 1.03 14.52 -7.10
N ALA A 116 0.30 13.60 -6.45
CA ALA A 116 -0.19 13.77 -5.10
C ALA A 116 -0.02 12.48 -4.28
N VAL A 117 0.08 12.64 -2.96
CA VAL A 117 0.03 11.53 -2.00
C VAL A 117 -0.83 11.91 -0.80
N GLN A 118 -1.65 10.97 -0.34
CA GLN A 118 -2.43 11.08 0.88
C GLN A 118 -1.63 10.52 2.05
N THR A 119 -1.76 11.17 3.21
CA THR A 119 -1.31 10.63 4.49
C THR A 119 -2.50 10.53 5.43
N ASN A 120 -2.51 9.52 6.29
CA ASN A 120 -3.52 9.33 7.32
C ASN A 120 -2.92 8.64 8.53
N PHE A 121 -3.66 8.62 9.63
CA PHE A 121 -3.39 7.69 10.72
C PHE A 121 -4.67 7.32 11.45
N HIS A 122 -4.73 6.07 11.89
CA HIS A 122 -5.85 5.50 12.64
C HIS A 122 -5.42 5.17 14.06
N VAL A 123 -6.37 5.32 14.99
CA VAL A 123 -6.21 4.88 16.38
C VAL A 123 -7.45 4.10 16.78
N ALA A 124 -7.24 2.86 17.22
CA ALA A 124 -8.33 1.95 17.56
C ALA A 124 -9.44 1.86 16.49
N GLY A 125 -9.05 1.85 15.21
CA GLY A 125 -9.95 1.82 14.04
C GLY A 125 -10.48 3.18 13.58
N GLY A 126 -10.36 4.23 14.41
CA GLY A 126 -10.82 5.57 14.04
C GLY A 126 -9.80 6.30 13.18
N GLY A 127 -10.13 6.56 11.91
CA GLY A 127 -9.37 7.39 10.95
C GLY A 127 -9.91 8.83 10.86
N GLY A 128 -10.08 9.35 9.64
CA GLY A 128 -10.64 10.68 9.38
C GLY A 128 -9.63 11.82 9.53
N ARG A 129 -8.35 11.54 9.28
CA ARG A 129 -7.22 12.47 9.44
C ARG A 129 -6.44 12.60 8.13
N GLU A 130 -7.13 12.45 7.00
CA GLU A 130 -6.57 12.47 5.67
C GLU A 130 -6.00 13.86 5.35
N GLN A 131 -4.80 13.91 4.80
CA GLN A 131 -4.21 15.11 4.21
C GLN A 131 -3.58 14.76 2.87
N ILE A 132 -3.91 15.56 1.84
CA ILE A 132 -3.33 15.44 0.49
C ILE A 132 -2.13 16.39 0.38
N HIS A 133 -1.02 15.85 -0.11
CA HIS A 133 0.23 16.57 -0.33
C HIS A 133 0.57 16.56 -1.81
N VAL A 134 0.83 17.75 -2.37
CA VAL A 134 1.27 17.87 -3.77
C VAL A 134 2.75 17.53 -3.86
N LEU A 135 3.09 16.66 -4.80
CA LEU A 135 4.45 16.27 -5.13
C LEU A 135 4.98 17.19 -6.23
N PRO A 136 6.25 17.65 -6.16
CA PRO A 136 6.88 18.43 -7.23
C PRO A 136 7.34 17.56 -8.41
N PHE A 137 6.92 16.30 -8.47
CA PHE A 137 7.29 15.28 -9.44
C PHE A 137 6.11 14.30 -9.67
N ASP A 138 6.13 13.58 -10.80
CA ASP A 138 5.28 12.42 -11.00
C ASP A 138 5.93 11.21 -10.31
N SER A 139 5.20 10.57 -9.38
CA SER A 139 5.70 9.44 -8.58
C SER A 139 6.09 8.20 -9.41
N SER A 140 5.75 8.14 -10.70
CA SER A 140 6.12 7.05 -11.61
C SER A 140 7.38 7.32 -12.45
N ASP A 141 7.85 8.57 -12.53
CA ASP A 141 9.01 8.96 -13.37
C ASP A 141 10.35 8.46 -12.79
N GLY A 142 10.37 8.11 -11.50
CA GLY A 142 11.58 7.71 -10.81
C GLY A 142 11.31 7.17 -9.42
N PHE A 143 12.40 6.85 -8.73
CA PHE A 143 12.38 6.40 -7.35
C PHE A 143 12.50 7.60 -6.42
N HIS A 144 11.57 7.72 -5.46
CA HIS A 144 11.57 8.74 -4.42
C HIS A 144 11.54 8.08 -3.03
N HIS A 145 12.13 8.73 -2.04
CA HIS A 145 12.27 8.17 -0.69
C HIS A 145 11.13 8.65 0.21
N TYR A 146 10.39 7.71 0.81
CA TYR A 146 9.27 7.96 1.70
C TYR A 146 9.59 7.40 3.08
N ALA A 147 9.43 8.22 4.12
CA ALA A 147 9.71 7.81 5.49
C ALA A 147 8.62 8.25 6.46
N ILE A 148 8.30 7.36 7.41
CA ILE A 148 7.41 7.61 8.53
C ILE A 148 8.23 7.47 9.80
N ALA A 149 8.41 8.56 10.55
CA ALA A 149 8.92 8.50 11.91
C ALA A 149 7.74 8.47 12.88
N TRP A 150 7.63 7.41 13.67
CA TRP A 150 6.51 7.17 14.58
C TRP A 150 7.03 7.17 16.01
N GLY A 151 6.73 8.25 16.73
CA GLY A 151 7.12 8.45 18.13
C GLY A 151 5.91 8.51 19.07
N ALA A 152 6.20 8.53 20.37
CA ALA A 152 5.17 8.67 21.41
C ALA A 152 4.52 10.06 21.45
N ASP A 153 5.23 11.09 20.95
CA ASP A 153 4.81 12.49 21.02
C ASP A 153 4.51 13.10 19.64
N ALA A 154 5.00 12.49 18.56
CA ALA A 154 4.77 12.98 17.21
C ALA A 154 4.91 11.88 16.14
N ILE A 155 4.18 12.06 15.04
CA ILE A 155 4.35 11.29 13.80
C ILE A 155 4.81 12.27 12.74
N GLU A 156 5.85 11.90 11.98
CA GLU A 156 6.37 12.69 10.87
C GLU A 156 6.38 11.89 9.58
N TRP A 157 5.92 12.52 8.51
CA TRP A 157 6.00 12.01 7.15
C TRP A 157 7.03 12.83 6.38
N ARG A 158 7.95 12.15 5.71
CA ARG A 158 9.01 12.77 4.92
C ARG A 158 9.06 12.20 3.51
N ILE A 159 9.32 13.07 2.54
CA ILE A 159 9.53 12.72 1.14
C ILE A 159 10.86 13.34 0.70
N ASP A 160 11.77 12.51 0.18
CA ASP A 160 13.13 12.90 -0.21
C ASP A 160 13.90 13.67 0.89
N GLY A 161 13.59 13.35 2.16
CA GLY A 161 14.17 13.97 3.36
C GLY A 161 13.43 15.22 3.86
N GLU A 162 12.56 15.82 3.04
CA GLU A 162 11.76 16.99 3.41
C GLU A 162 10.56 16.57 4.27
N LEU A 163 10.32 17.28 5.37
CA LEU A 163 9.16 17.07 6.23
C LEU A 163 7.91 17.65 5.57
N ILE A 164 6.97 16.78 5.19
CA ILE A 164 5.73 17.19 4.54
C ILE A 164 4.54 17.28 5.51
N ARG A 165 4.56 16.49 6.59
CA ARG A 165 3.54 16.49 7.63
C ARG A 165 4.17 16.12 8.96
N ARG A 166 3.74 16.82 10.01
CA ARG A 166 4.02 16.48 11.40
C ARG A 166 2.73 16.60 12.19
N GLU A 167 2.35 15.53 12.87
CA GLU A 167 1.25 15.51 13.81
C GLU A 167 1.83 15.41 15.22
N GLU A 168 1.41 16.30 16.11
CA GLU A 168 1.85 16.31 17.51
C GLU A 168 0.76 15.73 18.41
N ARG A 169 1.13 14.87 19.34
CA ARG A 169 0.20 14.29 20.30
C ARG A 169 -0.25 15.37 21.28
N LEU A 170 -1.53 15.72 21.22
CA LEU A 170 -2.15 16.56 22.24
C LEU A 170 -2.54 15.74 23.47
N ALA A 171 -2.46 16.36 24.64
CA ALA A 171 -2.76 15.70 25.90
C ALA A 171 -4.21 15.18 25.92
N GLY A 172 -4.37 13.87 26.11
CA GLY A 172 -5.68 13.21 26.18
C GLY A 172 -6.26 12.78 24.83
N GLU A 173 -5.57 13.04 23.72
CA GLU A 173 -6.00 12.53 22.42
C GLU A 173 -5.54 11.07 22.20
N PRO A 174 -6.36 10.26 21.49
CA PRO A 174 -5.95 8.94 21.05
C PRO A 174 -4.66 9.01 20.21
N TRP A 175 -3.76 8.05 20.40
CA TRP A 175 -2.49 7.98 19.70
C TRP A 175 -2.18 6.53 19.29
N PRO A 176 -1.55 6.29 18.12
CA PRO A 176 -1.18 4.93 17.73
C PRO A 176 -0.03 4.45 18.62
N GLU A 177 -0.29 3.40 19.39
CA GLU A 177 0.62 2.87 20.42
C GLU A 177 0.81 1.36 20.30
N LYS A 178 -0.10 0.64 19.60
CA LYS A 178 0.03 -0.80 19.37
C LYS A 178 1.27 -1.10 18.52
N PRO A 179 1.97 -2.23 18.75
CA PRO A 179 3.03 -2.67 17.84
C PRO A 179 2.49 -2.88 16.42
N MET A 180 3.21 -2.40 15.38
CA MET A 180 2.75 -2.41 13.99
C MET A 180 3.72 -3.10 13.04
N PHE A 181 3.21 -3.88 12.09
CA PHE A 181 4.00 -4.32 10.94
C PHE A 181 4.14 -3.18 9.94
N LEU A 182 5.20 -3.23 9.14
CA LEU A 182 5.29 -2.47 7.89
C LEU A 182 4.58 -3.26 6.79
N TYR A 183 3.71 -2.60 6.03
CA TYR A 183 2.97 -3.15 4.91
C TYR A 183 3.16 -2.31 3.65
N ALA A 184 2.99 -2.94 2.49
CA ALA A 184 2.72 -2.26 1.23
C ALA A 184 1.90 -3.15 0.29
N SER A 185 1.02 -2.54 -0.48
CA SER A 185 0.12 -3.21 -1.41
C SER A 185 -0.19 -2.36 -2.63
N VAL A 186 -0.78 -3.00 -3.64
CA VAL A 186 -1.45 -2.34 -4.75
C VAL A 186 -2.84 -2.97 -4.89
N TRP A 187 -3.90 -2.16 -4.96
CA TRP A 187 -5.28 -2.66 -5.04
C TRP A 187 -6.19 -1.70 -5.80
N ASP A 188 -7.34 -2.20 -6.27
CA ASP A 188 -8.36 -1.38 -6.94
C ASP A 188 -9.32 -0.78 -5.93
N ALA A 189 -9.17 0.52 -5.74
CA ALA A 189 -9.97 1.35 -4.84
C ALA A 189 -11.07 2.13 -5.58
N SER A 190 -11.31 1.86 -6.87
CA SER A 190 -12.28 2.63 -7.68
C SER A 190 -13.72 2.52 -7.21
N HIS A 191 -14.03 1.52 -6.38
CA HIS A 191 -15.34 1.37 -5.74
C HIS A 191 -15.54 2.32 -4.55
N ILE A 192 -14.47 2.90 -4.00
CA ILE A 192 -14.55 3.81 -2.85
C ILE A 192 -15.11 5.16 -3.30
N ASN A 193 -16.18 5.60 -2.63
CA ASN A 193 -16.85 6.87 -2.87
C ASN A 193 -17.18 7.10 -4.36
N ASP A 194 -17.71 6.06 -5.03
CA ASP A 194 -18.03 6.06 -6.46
C ASP A 194 -16.86 6.50 -7.37
N GLY A 195 -15.64 6.12 -7.00
CA GLY A 195 -14.41 6.45 -7.73
C GLY A 195 -13.90 7.88 -7.52
N LYS A 196 -14.53 8.67 -6.65
CA LYS A 196 -14.07 10.05 -6.36
C LYS A 196 -12.74 10.09 -5.60
N TRP A 197 -12.36 9.01 -4.94
CA TRP A 197 -11.13 8.97 -4.15
C TRP A 197 -9.90 8.64 -5.01
N THR A 198 -9.93 7.53 -5.77
CA THR A 198 -8.78 7.11 -6.60
C THR A 198 -9.00 7.21 -8.11
N GLY A 199 -10.20 7.60 -8.56
CA GLY A 199 -10.60 7.56 -9.97
C GLY A 199 -11.35 6.29 -10.33
N THR A 200 -11.77 6.19 -11.60
CA THR A 200 -12.37 4.97 -12.16
C THR A 200 -11.29 4.08 -12.74
N TYR A 201 -11.28 2.79 -12.38
CA TYR A 201 -10.33 1.85 -12.94
C TYR A 201 -10.66 1.55 -14.41
N HIS A 202 -9.66 1.69 -15.28
CA HIS A 202 -9.78 1.42 -16.72
C HIS A 202 -8.95 0.22 -17.18
N GLY A 203 -7.86 -0.11 -16.47
CA GLY A 203 -7.03 -1.28 -16.74
C GLY A 203 -6.33 -1.30 -18.10
N ARG A 204 -6.15 -0.15 -18.75
CA ARG A 204 -5.66 -0.08 -20.15
C ARG A 204 -4.17 -0.33 -20.28
N ASP A 205 -3.41 -0.05 -19.24
CA ASP A 205 -1.95 -0.11 -19.23
C ASP A 205 -1.41 -1.23 -18.31
N ALA A 206 -2.28 -2.16 -17.89
CA ALA A 206 -1.86 -3.33 -17.13
C ALA A 206 -0.80 -4.14 -17.92
N PRO A 207 0.20 -4.74 -17.25
CA PRO A 207 0.38 -4.82 -15.80
C PRO A 207 0.94 -3.53 -15.17
N TYR A 208 0.38 -3.14 -14.02
CA TYR A 208 0.83 -1.99 -13.24
C TYR A 208 1.81 -2.45 -12.16
N VAL A 209 3.07 -2.02 -12.22
CA VAL A 209 4.12 -2.48 -11.31
C VAL A 209 4.57 -1.36 -10.38
N CYS A 210 4.26 -1.49 -9.08
CA CYS A 210 4.83 -0.64 -8.03
C CYS A 210 6.13 -1.27 -7.52
N SER A 211 7.22 -0.50 -7.48
CA SER A 211 8.54 -1.00 -7.09
C SER A 211 9.00 -0.36 -5.79
N TYR A 212 9.50 -1.18 -4.87
CA TYR A 212 10.00 -0.78 -3.55
C TYR A 212 11.45 -1.24 -3.41
N ARG A 213 12.33 -0.40 -2.89
CA ARG A 213 13.72 -0.76 -2.59
C ARG A 213 14.24 0.01 -1.40
N ASP A 214 15.43 -0.37 -0.92
CA ASP A 214 16.09 0.30 0.20
C ASP A 214 15.16 0.46 1.42
N ILE A 215 14.45 -0.63 1.74
CA ILE A 215 13.43 -0.65 2.79
C ILE A 215 14.13 -0.68 4.14
N ARG A 216 13.84 0.31 4.98
CA ARG A 216 14.40 0.51 6.31
C ARG A 216 13.35 0.26 7.36
N VAL A 217 13.71 -0.48 8.40
CA VAL A 217 12.88 -0.72 9.59
C VAL A 217 13.65 -0.38 10.86
N PRO A 218 12.99 -0.06 11.98
CA PRO A 218 13.68 0.24 13.23
C PRO A 218 14.59 -0.92 13.67
N LEU A 219 15.77 -0.60 14.22
CA LEU A 219 16.62 -1.58 14.90
C LEU A 219 15.80 -2.28 15.98
N ALA A 220 15.74 -3.61 15.90
CA ALA A 220 14.80 -4.41 16.66
C ALA A 220 14.83 -4.13 18.19
N LEU A 221 13.69 -3.67 18.70
CA LEU A 221 13.08 -4.22 19.91
C LEU A 221 11.97 -5.19 19.45
N SER A 222 12.35 -6.22 18.68
CA SER A 222 11.38 -7.18 18.14
C SER A 222 10.78 -8.00 19.29
N LEU A 223 9.46 -7.97 19.41
CA LEU A 223 8.73 -9.03 20.10
C LEU A 223 8.67 -10.19 19.12
N GLU A 224 9.27 -11.33 19.48
CA GLU A 224 9.03 -12.59 18.79
C GLU A 224 7.58 -12.98 19.09
N ASP A 225 6.72 -12.96 18.07
CA ASP A 225 5.39 -13.56 18.21
C ASP A 225 5.55 -15.08 18.19
N GLU A 226 5.00 -15.74 19.21
CA GLU A 226 4.80 -17.19 19.24
C GLU A 226 4.09 -17.62 17.93
N GLU A 227 4.58 -18.70 17.35
CA GLU A 227 4.33 -19.19 15.98
C GLU A 227 2.94 -18.90 15.39
N ASP A 228 2.92 -18.23 14.23
CA ASP A 228 1.74 -18.05 13.38
C ASP A 228 1.25 -19.43 12.86
N PRO A 229 0.01 -19.85 13.19
CA PRO A 229 -0.53 -21.14 12.76
C PRO A 229 -0.87 -21.21 11.25
N TYR A 230 -0.64 -20.15 10.48
CA TYR A 230 -0.91 -20.10 9.03
C TYR A 230 0.33 -20.28 8.14
N GLN A 231 1.40 -20.94 8.61
CA GLN A 231 2.43 -21.44 7.70
C GLN A 231 1.80 -22.42 6.68
N CYS A 232 1.67 -21.94 5.44
CA CYS A 232 1.28 -22.76 4.31
C CYS A 232 2.36 -23.81 4.05
N ALA A 233 2.00 -25.09 4.26
CA ALA A 233 2.82 -26.24 3.95
C ALA A 233 2.98 -26.38 2.42
N CYS A 234 3.92 -25.66 1.83
CA CYS A 234 4.34 -25.88 0.45
C CYS A 234 5.85 -25.64 0.29
N ALA A 235 6.65 -26.37 1.07
CA ALA A 235 8.09 -26.46 0.82
C ALA A 235 8.70 -27.80 1.25
N GLU A 236 7.97 -28.91 1.20
CA GLU A 236 8.57 -30.26 1.31
C GLU A 236 7.77 -31.26 0.47
N ASP A 237 7.99 -31.29 -0.85
CA ASP A 237 8.30 -32.55 -1.55
C ASP A 237 8.68 -32.27 -3.01
N ALA A 238 9.97 -32.02 -3.23
CA ALA A 238 10.56 -32.03 -4.56
C ALA A 238 11.80 -32.92 -4.56
N SER A 239 11.64 -34.19 -4.14
CA SER A 239 12.58 -35.24 -4.56
C SER A 239 11.98 -36.65 -4.41
N ALA A 240 12.09 -37.42 -5.49
CA ALA A 240 11.72 -38.84 -5.68
C ALA A 240 10.26 -39.08 -6.11
N ALA A 241 9.93 -39.79 -7.19
CA ALA A 241 10.71 -40.71 -8.03
C ALA A 241 10.09 -40.84 -9.43
N THR A 242 10.96 -41.07 -10.41
CA THR A 242 10.66 -41.65 -11.72
C THR A 242 10.37 -43.15 -11.61
N ALA A 243 9.31 -43.64 -12.29
CA ALA A 243 9.30 -44.78 -13.24
C ALA A 243 8.04 -45.70 -13.19
N ALA A 244 7.42 -45.83 -14.37
CA ALA A 244 6.66 -46.97 -14.95
C ALA A 244 5.34 -47.41 -14.25
N ALA A 245 4.25 -47.83 -14.91
CA ALA A 245 4.00 -48.42 -16.22
C ALA A 245 2.49 -48.32 -16.60
N ASP A 246 2.21 -48.58 -17.88
CA ASP A 246 0.91 -48.65 -18.59
C ASP A 246 -0.21 -49.50 -17.95
N ALA A 247 -1.48 -49.12 -18.20
CA ALA A 247 -2.42 -49.87 -19.05
C ALA A 247 -3.85 -49.27 -19.03
N GLU A 248 -4.49 -49.38 -20.19
CA GLU A 248 -5.74 -48.78 -20.66
C GLU A 248 -7.01 -49.30 -19.97
N GLU A 249 -8.10 -48.50 -19.95
CA GLU A 249 -9.39 -48.93 -20.53
C GLU A 249 -10.29 -47.72 -20.83
N GLN A 250 -10.92 -47.80 -22.00
CA GLN A 250 -11.75 -46.82 -22.68
C GLN A 250 -13.23 -47.20 -22.51
N VAL A 251 -14.11 -46.27 -22.12
CA VAL A 251 -15.53 -46.31 -22.49
C VAL A 251 -16.09 -44.91 -22.68
N ASP A 252 -16.56 -44.68 -23.90
CA ASP A 252 -17.38 -43.57 -24.39
C ASP A 252 -18.87 -43.89 -24.16
N ALA A 253 -19.66 -42.90 -23.75
CA ALA A 253 -21.03 -42.66 -24.21
C ALA A 253 -21.60 -41.43 -23.50
N GLY A 254 -21.91 -40.39 -24.28
CA GLY A 254 -22.51 -39.16 -23.81
C GLY A 254 -23.98 -39.27 -23.39
N ASP A 255 -24.49 -38.19 -22.83
CA ASP A 255 -25.74 -37.55 -23.27
C ASP A 255 -25.84 -36.17 -22.63
N ALA A 256 -26.30 -35.17 -23.40
CA ALA A 256 -26.80 -33.91 -22.87
C ALA A 256 -28.33 -34.03 -22.76
N PRO A 257 -28.98 -33.31 -21.83
CA PRO A 257 -29.76 -32.20 -22.36
C PRO A 257 -29.81 -30.95 -21.45
N ALA A 258 -30.42 -29.94 -22.05
CA ALA A 258 -30.46 -28.53 -21.70
C ALA A 258 -31.39 -28.14 -20.53
N ALA A 259 -31.03 -27.00 -19.94
CA ALA A 259 -31.84 -25.85 -19.48
C ALA A 259 -33.27 -26.05 -18.96
N THR A 260 -33.53 -25.53 -17.75
CA THR A 260 -34.75 -24.77 -17.42
C THR A 260 -34.48 -23.70 -16.37
N ALA A 261 -34.96 -22.49 -16.64
CA ALA A 261 -35.06 -21.37 -15.70
C ALA A 261 -36.29 -21.49 -14.79
N ALA A 262 -36.19 -20.99 -13.55
CA ALA A 262 -37.31 -20.55 -12.68
C ALA A 262 -36.72 -19.71 -11.53
N THR A 263 -36.80 -18.38 -11.58
CA THR A 263 -37.78 -17.47 -10.94
C THR A 263 -37.49 -17.10 -9.48
N ASP A 264 -37.45 -15.78 -9.27
CA ASP A 264 -37.47 -15.00 -8.03
C ASP A 264 -38.32 -15.56 -6.89
N ALA A 265 -37.79 -15.43 -5.67
CA ALA A 265 -38.55 -14.99 -4.51
C ALA A 265 -37.64 -14.19 -3.57
N ALA A 266 -37.87 -12.89 -3.53
CA ALA A 266 -37.31 -11.96 -2.56
C ALA A 266 -37.83 -12.28 -1.16
N GLU A 267 -36.94 -12.23 -0.16
CA GLU A 267 -37.33 -12.02 1.22
C GLU A 267 -36.64 -10.74 1.74
N GLN A 268 -37.49 -9.78 2.09
CA GLN A 268 -37.11 -8.53 2.72
C GLN A 268 -36.66 -8.79 4.15
N VAL A 269 -35.54 -8.20 4.55
CA VAL A 269 -35.29 -7.89 5.96
C VAL A 269 -34.91 -6.43 6.11
N ASP A 270 -35.50 -5.90 7.16
CA ASP A 270 -35.79 -4.52 7.53
C ASP A 270 -34.54 -3.68 7.85
N ALA A 271 -34.67 -2.38 7.56
CA ALA A 271 -33.64 -1.38 7.75
C ALA A 271 -33.61 -0.90 9.21
N GLY A 272 -32.47 -1.09 9.87
CA GLY A 272 -32.17 -0.51 11.18
C GLY A 272 -30.98 0.44 11.08
N ASP A 273 -31.23 1.69 11.47
CA ASP A 273 -30.35 2.86 11.50
C ASP A 273 -28.88 2.64 11.91
N VAL A 274 -27.96 3.26 11.16
CA VAL A 274 -26.66 3.75 11.65
C VAL A 274 -26.42 5.15 11.06
N PRO A 275 -26.10 6.18 11.88
CA PRO A 275 -26.15 7.57 11.42
C PRO A 275 -24.91 7.99 10.62
N ALA A 276 -25.18 8.74 9.55
CA ALA A 276 -24.20 9.44 8.73
C ALA A 276 -23.53 10.59 9.52
N ALA A 277 -22.20 10.63 9.52
CA ALA A 277 -21.46 11.80 9.96
C ALA A 277 -21.54 12.89 8.86
N ALA A 278 -22.03 14.06 9.26
CA ALA A 278 -22.33 15.18 8.40
C ALA A 278 -21.06 15.90 7.91
N ALA A 279 -21.04 16.21 6.62
CA ALA A 279 -20.17 17.21 6.03
C ALA A 279 -20.66 18.62 6.44
N ALA A 280 -19.76 19.45 6.97
CA ALA A 280 -20.00 20.87 7.16
C ALA A 280 -19.28 21.64 6.04
N ALA A 281 -20.07 22.15 5.09
CA ALA A 281 -19.68 23.25 4.22
C ALA A 281 -20.22 24.54 4.87
N ASP A 282 -19.32 25.45 5.27
CA ASP A 282 -19.74 26.74 5.81
C ASP A 282 -19.85 27.77 4.67
N ALA A 283 -20.98 28.46 4.67
CA ALA A 283 -21.35 29.47 3.67
C ALA A 283 -20.92 30.85 4.17
N VAL A 284 -20.38 31.64 3.24
CA VAL A 284 -20.04 33.04 3.43
C VAL A 284 -21.32 33.85 3.61
N GLU A 285 -21.51 34.47 4.78
CA GLU A 285 -22.57 35.46 5.02
C GLU A 285 -21.98 36.88 4.98
N GLU A 286 -22.59 37.72 4.13
CA GLU A 286 -22.25 39.12 3.93
C GLU A 286 -22.52 39.95 5.21
N MET A 287 -21.56 40.78 5.62
CA MET A 287 -21.82 41.89 6.54
C MET A 287 -22.08 43.18 5.75
N ASP A 288 -23.36 43.56 5.74
CA ASP A 288 -23.87 44.89 5.42
C ASP A 288 -23.32 45.91 6.43
N ALA A 289 -22.56 46.90 5.95
CA ALA A 289 -22.06 48.02 6.72
C ALA A 289 -22.91 49.26 6.43
N GLY A 290 -23.95 49.45 7.24
CA GLY A 290 -24.76 50.67 7.26
C GLY A 290 -24.10 51.83 8.04
N ALA A 291 -23.73 52.86 7.28
CA ALA A 291 -23.88 54.30 7.57
C ALA A 291 -23.07 54.98 8.70
N GLY A 292 -22.28 55.99 8.29
CA GLY A 292 -21.83 57.09 9.15
C GLY A 292 -21.07 58.19 8.38
N LYS A 293 -21.80 59.25 7.99
CA LYS A 293 -21.44 60.69 7.80
C LYS A 293 -19.94 61.03 8.02
N ASP A 294 -19.24 61.70 7.11
CA ASP A 294 -19.44 63.04 6.51
C ASP A 294 -18.65 63.18 5.18
#